data_AF-A0A0Q4B9M3-F1
#
_entry.id   AF-A0A0Q4B9M3-F1
#
_cell.length_a   1.000
_cell.length_b   1.000
_cell.length_c   1.000
_cell.angle_alpha   90.00
_cell.angle_beta   90.00
_cell.angle_gamma   90.00
#
_symmetry.space_group_name_H-M   'P 1'
#
loop_
_entity.id
_entity.type
_entity.pdbx_description
1 polymer ?
#
loop_
_entity_poly.entity_id
_entity_poly.type
_entity_poly.pdbx_seq_one_letter_code
_entity_poly.pdbx_strand_id
1 'polypeptide(L)' 'MADFERAERIFKQAKEIYENFKDINNLVDRSGLVKVHNNLGCVYTEMGKYSLAKSEYKKAEKICVNSLPENHARL' A
#
# COMPACT_ATOMS: atom_id res chain seq x y z
N MET A 1 3.94 22.11 0.59
CA MET A 1 2.53 21.78 0.93
C MET A 1 1.73 21.33 -0.28
N ALA A 2 1.77 22.06 -1.41
CA ALA A 2 1.01 21.68 -2.62
C ALA A 2 1.39 20.32 -3.23
N ASP A 3 2.66 19.90 -3.15
CA ASP A 3 3.11 18.65 -3.76
C ASP A 3 2.65 17.40 -2.99
N PHE A 4 2.51 17.49 -1.67
CA PHE A 4 2.03 16.36 -0.86
C PHE A 4 0.54 16.09 -1.03
N GLU A 5 -0.29 17.14 -1.21
CA GLU A 5 -1.70 16.97 -1.54
C GLU A 5 -1.92 16.37 -2.93
N ARG A 6 -1.03 16.69 -3.88
CA ARG A 6 -1.02 16.04 -5.20
C ARG A 6 -0.62 14.58 -5.08
N ALA A 7 0.44 14.28 -4.33
CA ALA A 7 0.89 12.92 -4.09
C ALA A 7 -0.20 12.08 -3.39
N GLU A 8 -0.84 12.60 -2.34
CA GLU A 8 -1.94 11.94 -1.64
C GLU A 8 -3.09 11.58 -2.60
N ARG A 9 -3.44 12.49 -3.51
CA ARG A 9 -4.51 12.30 -4.50
C ARG A 9 -4.18 11.23 -5.54
N ILE A 10 -2.96 11.28 -6.10
CA ILE A 10 -2.49 10.30 -7.09
C ILE A 10 -2.46 8.91 -6.47
N PHE A 11 -1.96 8.78 -5.24
CA PHE A 11 -1.92 7.47 -4.60
C PHE A 11 -3.31 6.95 -4.16
N LYS A 12 -4.25 7.84 -3.83
CA LYS A 12 -5.66 7.46 -3.60
C LYS A 12 -6.31 6.91 -4.88
N GLN A 13 -6.08 7.55 -6.02
CA GLN A 13 -6.54 7.04 -7.32
C GLN A 13 -5.89 5.70 -7.67
N ALA A 14 -4.58 5.58 -7.45
CA ALA A 14 -3.89 4.31 -7.65
C ALA A 14 -4.49 3.20 -6.76
N LYS A 15 -4.80 3.51 -5.49
CA LYS A 15 -5.45 2.59 -4.57
C LYS A 15 -6.83 2.13 -5.06
N GLU A 16 -7.68 3.04 -5.53
CA GLU A 16 -8.99 2.68 -6.09
C GLU A 16 -8.86 1.78 -7.31
N ILE A 17 -7.90 2.07 -8.20
CA ILE A 17 -7.62 1.20 -9.34
C ILE A 17 -7.23 -0.19 -8.84
N TYR A 18 -6.26 -0.34 -7.93
CA TYR A 18 -5.87 -1.67 -7.45
C TYR A 18 -6.96 -2.39 -6.61
N GLU A 19 -7.80 -1.65 -5.87
CA GLU A 19 -8.94 -2.23 -5.12
C GLU A 19 -10.09 -2.68 -6.03
N ASN A 20 -10.29 -2.04 -7.18
CA ASN A 20 -11.25 -2.49 -8.19
C ASN A 20 -10.80 -3.78 -8.91
N PHE A 21 -9.51 -4.11 -8.86
CA PHE A 21 -8.93 -5.32 -9.48
C PHE A 21 -8.79 -6.48 -8.48
N LYS A 22 -9.38 -6.36 -7.28
CA LYS A 22 -9.23 -7.30 -6.14
C LYS A 22 -9.76 -8.71 -6.42
N ASP A 23 -10.58 -8.90 -7.45
CA ASP A 23 -11.06 -10.22 -7.89
C ASP A 23 -10.01 -11.02 -8.68
N ILE A 24 -8.96 -10.37 -9.17
CA ILE A 24 -7.92 -11.06 -9.92
C ILE A 24 -6.88 -11.60 -8.93
N ASN A 25 -6.95 -12.90 -8.69
CA ASN A 25 -6.02 -13.72 -7.91
C ASN A 25 -4.56 -13.73 -8.42
N ASN A 26 -4.10 -12.68 -9.09
CA ASN A 26 -2.79 -12.62 -9.71
C ASN A 26 -1.79 -11.96 -8.76
N LEU A 27 -0.81 -12.73 -8.31
CA LEU A 27 0.27 -12.33 -7.38
C LEU A 27 1.05 -11.10 -7.87
N VAL A 28 1.05 -10.85 -9.19
CA VAL A 28 1.73 -9.74 -9.84
C VAL A 28 1.12 -8.37 -9.44
N ASP A 29 -0.20 -8.28 -9.32
CA ASP A 29 -0.87 -7.02 -8.95
C ASP A 29 -0.76 -6.69 -7.45
N ARG A 30 -0.61 -7.70 -6.59
CA ARG A 30 -0.44 -7.51 -5.14
C ARG A 30 0.86 -6.78 -4.81
N SER A 31 1.94 -7.04 -5.57
CA SER A 31 3.23 -6.34 -5.41
C SER A 31 3.12 -4.85 -5.73
N GLY A 32 2.32 -4.48 -6.74
CA GLY A 32 2.03 -3.08 -7.08
C GLY A 32 1.29 -2.37 -5.94
N LEU A 33 0.28 -3.02 -5.37
CA LEU A 33 -0.51 -2.49 -4.27
C LEU A 33 0.32 -2.27 -2.99
N VAL A 34 1.25 -3.18 -2.67
CA VAL A 34 2.21 -3.01 -1.55
C VAL A 34 3.05 -1.74 -1.72
N LYS A 35 3.60 -1.51 -2.93
CA LYS A 35 4.40 -0.31 -3.22
C LYS A 35 3.58 0.97 -3.09
N VAL A 36 2.33 0.96 -3.55
CA VAL A 36 1.42 2.10 -3.41
C VAL A 36 1.16 2.45 -1.95
N HIS A 37 0.85 1.46 -1.12
CA HIS A 37 0.64 1.67 0.32
C HIS A 37 1.91 2.19 1.03
N ASN A 38 3.09 1.66 0.68
CA ASN A 38 4.35 2.16 1.23
C ASN A 38 4.63 3.61 0.84
N ASN A 39 4.41 3.98 -0.41
CA ASN A 39 4.63 5.35 -0.88
C ASN A 39 3.62 6.33 -0.25
N LEU A 40 2.37 5.93 -0.05
CA LEU A 40 1.38 6.66 0.75
C LEU A 40 1.85 6.87 2.19
N GLY A 41 2.38 5.82 2.80
CA GLY A 41 2.97 5.89 4.14
C GLY A 41 4.08 6.94 4.22
N CYS A 42 4.96 6.98 3.22
CA CYS A 42 6.03 7.96 3.15
C CYS A 42 5.47 9.38 3.00
N VAL A 43 4.55 9.60 2.05
CA VAL A 43 3.92 10.91 1.85
C VAL A 43 3.22 11.40 3.12
N TYR A 44 2.47 10.54 3.81
CA TYR A 44 1.83 10.92 5.07
C TYR A 44 2.83 11.21 6.18
N THR A 45 3.98 10.51 6.21
CA THR A 45 5.07 10.80 7.16
C THR A 45 5.66 12.19 6.90
N GLU A 46 5.93 12.53 5.64
CA GLU A 46 6.41 13.86 5.22
C GLU A 46 5.39 14.98 5.49
N MET A 47 4.09 14.66 5.49
CA MET A 47 3.01 15.58 5.90
C MET A 47 2.82 15.70 7.41
N GLY A 48 3.56 14.94 8.23
CA GLY A 48 3.35 14.85 9.68
C GLY A 48 2.09 14.08 10.10
N LYS A 49 1.41 13.42 9.16
CA LYS A 49 0.18 12.63 9.37
C LYS A 49 0.51 11.18 9.78
N TYR A 50 1.26 11.00 10.86
CA TYR A 50 1.81 9.70 11.26
C TYR A 50 0.77 8.59 11.48
N SER A 51 -0.42 8.91 11.98
CA SER A 51 -1.50 7.93 12.18
C SER A 51 -1.99 7.33 10.85
N LEU A 52 -2.07 8.16 9.80
CA LEU A 52 -2.42 7.70 8.46
C LEU A 52 -1.27 6.92 7.84
N ALA A 53 -0.03 7.39 8.00
CA ALA A 53 1.15 6.67 7.53
C ALA A 53 1.22 5.24 8.09
N LYS A 54 1.07 5.10 9.42
CA LYS A 54 1.06 3.80 10.10
C LYS A 54 -0.04 2.87 9.60
N SER A 55 -1.22 3.42 9.28
CA SER A 55 -2.33 2.64 8.73
C SER A 55 -1.99 2.08 7.35
N GLU A 56 -1.37 2.88 6.50
CA GLU A 56 -0.99 2.47 5.14
C GLU A 56 0.14 1.43 5.16
N TYR A 57 1.18 1.60 5.98
CA TYR A 57 2.22 0.58 6.14
C TYR A 57 1.68 -0.77 6.63
N LYS A 58 0.73 -0.76 7.58
CA LYS A 58 0.07 -2.00 8.04
C LYS A 58 -0.73 -2.69 6.94
N LYS A 59 -1.30 -1.95 6.00
CA LYS A 59 -2.01 -2.54 4.85
C LYS A 59 -1.03 -3.19 3.89
N ALA A 60 0.10 -2.53 3.59
CA ALA A 60 1.18 -3.11 2.80
C ALA A 60 1.68 -4.43 3.39
N GLU A 61 1.91 -4.46 4.71
CA GLU A 61 2.33 -5.65 5.44
C GLU A 61 1.32 -6.80 5.33
N LYS A 62 0.03 -6.54 5.55
CA LYS A 62 -1.02 -7.56 5.40
C LYS A 62 -1.06 -8.16 4.00
N ILE A 63 -0.86 -7.35 2.97
CA ILE A 63 -0.84 -7.82 1.58
C ILE A 63 0.40 -8.67 1.32
N CYS A 64 1.57 -8.28 1.84
CA CYS A 64 2.79 -9.09 1.79
C CYS A 64 2.63 -10.43 2.49
N VAL A 65 2.09 -10.45 3.71
CA VAL A 65 1.85 -11.68 4.47
C VAL A 65 0.90 -12.62 3.73
N ASN A 66 -0.16 -12.08 3.13
CA ASN A 66 -1.11 -12.86 2.32
C ASN A 66 -0.55 -13.28 0.94
N SER A 67 0.62 -12.79 0.54
CA SER A 67 1.26 -13.08 -0.75
C SER A 67 2.42 -14.05 -0.64
N LEU A 68 2.90 -14.31 0.57
CA LEU A 68 3.89 -15.35 0.81
C LEU A 68 3.14 -16.70 0.80
N PRO A 69 3.52 -17.68 -0.05
CA PRO A 69 3.14 -19.05 0.24
C PRO A 69 3.67 -19.37 1.64
N GLU A 70 2.94 -20.17 2.43
CA GLU A 70 3.20 -20.51 3.86
C GLU A 70 4.62 -21.02 4.22
N ASN A 71 5.58 -20.97 3.30
CA ASN A 71 6.97 -21.39 3.45
C ASN A 71 7.88 -20.46 4.25
N HIS A 72 7.33 -19.46 4.96
CA HIS A 72 8.07 -18.76 6.02
C HIS A 72 7.42 -18.92 7.41
N ALA A 73 6.64 -19.99 7.61
CA ALA A 73 6.16 -20.37 8.95
C ALA A 73 7.11 -21.32 9.71
N ARG A 74 8.20 -21.84 9.13
CA ARG A 74 9.17 -22.66 9.87
C ARG A 74 10.49 -22.82 9.13
N LEU A 75 11.51 -22.09 9.59
CA LEU A 75 12.83 -22.58 10.00
C LEU A 75 13.64 -21.42 10.60
#